data_AF-A0A831Z600-F1
#
_entry.id   AF-A0A831Z600-F1
#
_cell.length_a   1.000
_cell.length_b   1.000
_cell.length_c   1.000
_cell.angle_alpha   90.00
_cell.angle_beta   90.00
_cell.angle_gamma   90.00
#
_symmetry.space_group_name_H-M   'P 1'
#
loop_
_entity.id
_entity.type
_entity.pdbx_description
1 polymer ?
#
loop_
_entity_poly.entity_id
_entity_poly.type
_entity_poly.pdbx_seq_one_letter_code
_entity_poly.pdbx_strand_id
1 'polypeptide(L)'
;MRVLNNLKAVPAMQKYRYFLITLSCIAFLGPLAFLPQLVGNDDLCGVLCMRRFYLYFPGMSWDDLLMHITVAWIGVIAFAVILITTFFFGRVWCGYLCPVGGLAELGSRMLNDRWKIEFRSLPQVQIRYGYFAAYMVLMPALGISACTLCNFITVPRLIEAMSGEYRGIVYILSTVGLVNLGLLFLLGFFASKGRAYCQFLCPIGAADGLVNKLGSRFRWARRIRVEKERCTGCNICARNCMCGAIKMVNRVPVVSQTSCMSCHECVDVCAWNAIEWTTGPRDKKPKKIKKGVEIFPEPAWQLLSEEEMLGNPLNGAAVARIRVGRLVNGLIFSSVIAYIAYYSILKLAG
;
A
#
# COMPACT_ATOMS: atom_id res chain seq x y z
N MET A 1 7.89 -2.36 31.87
CA MET A 1 6.68 -1.58 32.26
C MET A 1 6.12 -0.66 31.15
N ARG A 2 6.93 0.10 30.38
CA ARG A 2 6.40 1.01 29.32
C ARG A 2 5.71 0.32 28.13
N VAL A 3 6.22 -0.83 27.66
CA VAL A 3 5.59 -1.60 26.58
C VAL A 3 4.16 -2.03 26.97
N LEU A 4 3.98 -2.45 28.23
CA LEU A 4 2.67 -2.79 28.80
C LEU A 4 1.73 -1.57 28.89
N ASN A 5 2.25 -0.37 29.17
CA ASN A 5 1.45 0.86 29.19
C ASN A 5 1.03 1.31 27.77
N ASN A 6 1.90 1.17 26.78
CA ASN A 6 1.55 1.43 25.37
C ASN A 6 0.53 0.41 24.83
N LEU A 7 0.57 -0.85 25.29
CA LEU A 7 -0.45 -1.86 25.00
C LEU A 7 -1.80 -1.54 25.67
N LYS A 8 -1.78 -0.97 26.89
CA LYS A 8 -2.99 -0.53 27.62
C LYS A 8 -3.66 0.71 27.01
N ALA A 9 -2.89 1.58 26.35
CA ALA A 9 -3.40 2.79 25.70
C ALA A 9 -4.17 2.53 24.39
N VAL A 10 -4.23 1.27 23.91
CA VAL A 10 -4.92 0.92 22.67
C VAL A 10 -6.44 0.83 22.91
N PRO A 11 -7.26 1.57 22.12
CA PRO A 11 -8.72 1.46 22.20
C PRO A 11 -9.17 0.00 22.06
N ALA A 12 -10.22 -0.40 22.79
CA ALA A 12 -10.68 -1.79 22.80
C ALA A 12 -10.95 -2.36 21.40
N MET A 13 -11.51 -1.55 20.49
CA MET A 13 -11.76 -1.90 19.09
C MET A 13 -10.48 -2.14 18.28
N GLN A 14 -9.39 -1.42 18.60
CA GLN A 14 -8.09 -1.58 17.95
C GLN A 14 -7.35 -2.83 18.43
N LYS A 15 -7.63 -3.35 19.64
CA LYS A 15 -7.01 -4.58 20.15
C LYS A 15 -7.27 -5.77 19.23
N TYR A 16 -8.47 -5.87 18.67
CA TYR A 16 -8.81 -6.90 17.69
C TYR A 16 -7.95 -6.82 16.42
N ARG A 17 -7.69 -5.60 15.92
CA ARG A 17 -6.80 -5.40 14.76
C ARG A 17 -5.38 -5.87 15.05
N TYR A 18 -4.83 -5.47 16.20
CA TYR A 18 -3.48 -5.90 16.57
C TYR A 18 -3.39 -7.40 16.84
N PHE A 19 -4.43 -7.99 17.44
CA PHE A 19 -4.53 -9.43 17.60
C PHE A 19 -4.48 -10.14 16.25
N LEU A 20 -5.27 -9.70 15.27
CA LEU A 20 -5.24 -10.26 13.91
C LEU A 20 -3.90 -10.08 13.22
N ILE A 21 -3.25 -8.92 13.37
CA ILE A 21 -1.91 -8.68 12.83
C ILE A 21 -0.91 -9.65 13.44
N THR A 22 -0.89 -9.80 14.77
CA THR A 22 0.03 -10.72 15.46
C THR A 22 -0.22 -12.16 15.06
N LEU A 23 -1.49 -12.59 15.02
CA LEU A 23 -1.88 -13.92 14.55
C LEU A 23 -1.42 -14.15 13.11
N SER A 24 -1.57 -13.15 12.23
CA SER A 24 -1.13 -13.24 10.84
C SER A 24 0.39 -13.27 10.72
N CYS A 25 1.12 -12.49 11.52
CA CYS A 25 2.59 -12.58 11.57
C CYS A 25 3.02 -14.00 11.96
N ILE A 26 2.40 -14.61 12.96
CA ILE A 26 2.70 -15.99 13.37
C ILE A 26 2.31 -16.99 12.27
N ALA A 27 1.09 -16.89 11.74
CA ALA A 27 0.51 -17.84 10.79
C ALA A 27 1.11 -17.74 9.38
N PHE A 28 1.56 -16.56 8.95
CA PHE A 28 2.24 -16.42 7.68
C PHE A 28 3.74 -16.59 7.85
N LEU A 29 4.40 -15.83 8.74
CA LEU A 29 5.87 -15.80 8.78
C LEU A 29 6.50 -17.06 9.38
N GLY A 30 5.83 -17.71 10.34
CA GLY A 30 6.31 -18.98 10.90
C GLY A 30 6.28 -20.10 9.86
N PRO A 31 5.11 -20.42 9.29
CA PRO A 31 5.00 -21.41 8.22
C PRO A 31 5.75 -21.02 6.96
N LEU A 32 5.89 -19.74 6.59
CA LEU A 32 6.67 -19.31 5.41
C LEU A 32 8.15 -19.71 5.47
N ALA A 33 8.72 -19.93 6.66
CA ALA A 33 10.06 -20.48 6.81
C ALA A 33 10.15 -21.97 6.41
N PHE A 34 9.06 -22.73 6.58
CA PHE A 34 9.00 -24.18 6.32
C PHE A 34 8.18 -24.56 5.08
N LEU A 35 7.34 -23.65 4.57
CA LEU A 35 6.42 -23.86 3.46
C LEU A 35 7.10 -24.22 2.13
N PRO A 36 8.25 -23.62 1.76
CA PRO A 36 8.97 -24.02 0.55
C PRO A 36 9.32 -25.51 0.58
N GLN A 37 9.83 -25.99 1.72
CA GLN A 37 10.21 -27.39 1.94
C GLN A 37 8.99 -28.33 1.84
N LEU A 38 7.84 -27.92 2.39
CA LEU A 38 6.57 -28.67 2.32
C LEU A 38 5.98 -28.75 0.91
N VAL A 39 6.23 -27.75 0.06
CA VAL A 39 5.71 -27.70 -1.33
C VAL A 39 6.73 -28.29 -2.33
N GLY A 40 7.83 -28.88 -1.84
CA GLY A 40 8.86 -29.49 -2.69
C GLY A 40 9.60 -28.49 -3.56
N ASN A 41 9.76 -27.26 -3.08
CA ASN A 41 10.35 -26.17 -3.82
C ASN A 41 11.41 -25.47 -2.97
N ASP A 42 12.58 -25.24 -3.57
CA ASP A 42 13.73 -24.75 -2.83
C ASP A 42 13.58 -23.29 -2.37
N ASP A 43 12.65 -22.51 -2.94
CA ASP A 43 12.49 -21.08 -2.64
C ASP A 43 11.02 -20.60 -2.54
N LEU A 44 10.78 -19.62 -1.65
CA LEU A 44 9.55 -18.82 -1.63
C LEU A 44 9.26 -18.10 -2.96
N CYS A 45 10.29 -17.95 -3.81
CA CYS A 45 10.23 -17.30 -5.10
C CYS A 45 9.72 -18.21 -6.25
N GLY A 46 9.44 -19.49 -5.96
CA GLY A 46 8.77 -20.41 -6.89
C GLY A 46 7.25 -20.36 -6.76
N VAL A 47 6.64 -21.49 -6.38
CA VAL A 47 5.18 -21.71 -6.40
C VAL A 47 4.37 -20.72 -5.57
N LEU A 48 4.95 -20.27 -4.45
CA LEU A 48 4.31 -19.40 -3.47
C LEU A 48 4.43 -17.90 -3.78
N CYS A 49 5.17 -17.53 -4.83
CA CYS A 49 5.47 -16.13 -5.09
C CYS A 49 4.26 -15.40 -5.68
N MET A 50 3.60 -14.59 -4.86
CA MET A 50 2.45 -13.75 -5.26
C MET A 50 2.74 -12.70 -6.35
N ARG A 51 3.96 -12.66 -6.90
CA ARG A 51 4.44 -11.62 -7.83
C ARG A 51 5.00 -12.14 -9.13
N ARG A 52 5.21 -13.46 -9.24
CA ARG A 52 5.80 -14.07 -10.45
C ARG A 52 4.87 -13.94 -11.67
N PHE A 53 3.61 -13.56 -11.46
CA PHE A 53 2.61 -13.35 -12.52
C PHE A 53 2.97 -12.27 -13.55
N TYR A 54 4.01 -11.46 -13.31
CA TYR A 54 4.40 -10.34 -14.18
C TYR A 54 5.92 -10.27 -14.45
N LEU A 55 6.63 -11.40 -14.44
CA LEU A 55 8.01 -11.43 -14.96
C LEU A 55 7.98 -11.42 -16.49
N TYR A 56 7.88 -10.24 -17.07
CA TYR A 56 8.04 -10.03 -18.51
C TYR A 56 9.45 -9.55 -18.80
N PHE A 57 10.14 -10.18 -19.74
CA PHE A 57 11.44 -9.74 -20.25
C PHE A 57 11.32 -9.41 -21.75
N PRO A 58 12.06 -8.42 -22.27
CA PRO A 58 12.06 -8.09 -23.69
C PRO A 58 12.54 -9.29 -24.50
N GLY A 59 11.69 -9.79 -25.41
CA GLY A 59 11.93 -11.00 -26.21
C GLY A 59 11.20 -12.26 -25.75
N MET A 60 10.45 -12.19 -24.64
CA MET A 60 9.66 -13.31 -24.12
C MET A 60 8.36 -13.51 -24.91
N SER A 61 8.03 -14.76 -25.23
CA SER A 61 6.77 -15.13 -25.88
C SER A 61 5.60 -15.14 -24.87
N TRP A 62 4.35 -15.12 -25.36
CA TRP A 62 3.19 -15.23 -24.48
C TRP A 62 3.13 -16.57 -23.72
N ASP A 63 3.72 -17.62 -24.30
CA ASP A 63 3.77 -18.96 -23.70
C ASP A 63 4.72 -19.01 -22.50
N ASP A 64 5.85 -18.30 -22.56
CA ASP A 64 6.80 -18.18 -21.45
C ASP A 64 6.19 -17.42 -20.26
N LEU A 65 5.39 -16.38 -20.53
CA LEU A 65 4.66 -15.65 -19.50
C LEU A 65 3.61 -16.54 -18.82
N LEU A 66 2.88 -17.35 -19.60
CA LEU A 66 1.92 -18.31 -19.08
C LEU A 66 2.62 -19.37 -18.22
N MET A 67 3.79 -19.85 -18.64
CA MET A 67 4.61 -20.77 -17.84
C MET A 67 5.04 -20.15 -16.50
N HIS A 68 5.38 -18.86 -16.46
CA HIS A 68 5.68 -18.19 -15.19
C HIS A 68 4.45 -18.04 -14.27
N ILE A 69 3.28 -17.81 -14.85
CA ILE A 69 2.01 -17.74 -14.11
C ILE A 69 1.62 -19.11 -13.56
N THR A 70 1.74 -20.18 -14.36
CA THR A 70 1.40 -21.55 -13.94
C THR A 70 2.36 -22.07 -12.88
N VAL A 71 3.66 -21.76 -12.98
CA VAL A 71 4.64 -22.12 -11.93
C VAL A 71 4.28 -21.47 -10.60
N ALA A 72 3.78 -20.23 -10.59
CA ALA A 72 3.44 -19.49 -9.36
C ALA A 72 1.93 -19.43 -9.07
N TRP A 73 1.19 -20.48 -9.44
CA TRP A 73 -0.27 -20.49 -9.36
C TRP A 73 -0.82 -20.19 -7.95
N ILE A 74 -0.21 -20.69 -6.87
CA ILE A 74 -0.62 -20.40 -5.48
C ILE A 74 -0.49 -18.90 -5.21
N GLY A 75 0.64 -18.32 -5.60
CA GLY A 75 0.88 -16.89 -5.47
C GLY A 75 -0.13 -16.04 -6.25
N VAL A 76 -0.43 -16.43 -7.49
CA VAL A 76 -1.39 -15.72 -8.35
C VAL A 76 -2.80 -15.78 -7.75
N ILE A 77 -3.23 -16.96 -7.27
CA ILE A 77 -4.53 -17.13 -6.61
C ILE A 77 -4.59 -16.25 -5.35
N ALA A 78 -3.56 -16.29 -4.50
CA ALA A 78 -3.53 -15.47 -3.29
C ALA A 78 -3.61 -13.97 -3.63
N PHE A 79 -2.86 -13.50 -4.63
CA PHE A 79 -2.93 -12.12 -5.08
C PHE A 79 -4.32 -11.76 -5.65
N ALA A 80 -4.92 -12.63 -6.45
CA ALA A 80 -6.28 -12.44 -6.95
C ALA A 80 -7.31 -12.34 -5.82
N VAL A 81 -7.22 -13.21 -4.80
CA VAL A 81 -8.07 -13.15 -3.60
C VAL A 81 -7.87 -11.81 -2.87
N ILE A 82 -6.64 -11.33 -2.74
CA ILE A 82 -6.35 -10.01 -2.13
C ILE A 82 -7.01 -8.88 -2.94
N LEU A 83 -6.93 -8.91 -4.28
CA LEU A 83 -7.57 -7.90 -5.12
C LEU A 83 -9.10 -7.97 -5.06
N ILE A 84 -9.68 -9.17 -5.10
CA ILE A 84 -11.14 -9.39 -5.02
C ILE A 84 -11.66 -8.90 -3.67
N THR A 85 -11.02 -9.30 -2.56
CA THR A 85 -11.40 -8.81 -1.23
C THR A 85 -11.21 -7.30 -1.12
N THR A 86 -10.15 -6.75 -1.72
CA THR A 86 -9.92 -5.30 -1.81
C THR A 86 -11.02 -4.60 -2.58
N PHE A 87 -11.55 -5.20 -3.64
CA PHE A 87 -12.64 -4.63 -4.42
C PHE A 87 -13.91 -4.47 -3.57
N PHE A 88 -14.29 -5.49 -2.78
CA PHE A 88 -15.53 -5.43 -1.98
C PHE A 88 -15.39 -4.69 -0.64
N PHE A 89 -14.30 -4.91 0.09
CA PHE A 89 -14.15 -4.49 1.50
C PHE A 89 -13.10 -3.38 1.69
N GLY A 90 -12.35 -3.10 0.64
CA GLY A 90 -11.22 -2.18 0.67
C GLY A 90 -9.98 -2.89 1.17
N ARG A 91 -8.92 -2.15 1.46
CA ARG A 91 -7.59 -2.73 1.71
C ARG A 91 -7.42 -3.35 3.11
N VAL A 92 -8.41 -4.13 3.54
CA VAL A 92 -8.44 -4.84 4.82
C VAL A 92 -7.26 -5.79 4.95
N TRP A 93 -6.84 -6.45 3.86
CA TRP A 93 -5.63 -7.27 3.86
C TRP A 93 -4.40 -6.48 4.34
N CYS A 94 -4.12 -5.34 3.70
CA CYS A 94 -3.02 -4.47 4.11
C CYS A 94 -3.20 -3.93 5.55
N GLY A 95 -4.43 -3.69 6.00
CA GLY A 95 -4.75 -3.15 7.33
C GLY A 95 -4.67 -4.15 8.49
N TYR A 96 -5.03 -5.41 8.27
CA TYR A 96 -5.27 -6.42 9.31
C TYR A 96 -4.47 -7.72 9.16
N LEU A 97 -4.12 -8.13 7.93
CA LEU A 97 -3.57 -9.47 7.66
C LEU A 97 -2.11 -9.45 7.16
N CYS A 98 -1.68 -8.38 6.48
CA CYS A 98 -0.36 -8.34 5.86
C CYS A 98 0.77 -8.37 6.91
N PRO A 99 1.61 -9.43 6.93
CA PRO A 99 2.63 -9.60 7.96
C PRO A 99 3.80 -8.61 7.80
N VAL A 100 4.13 -8.20 6.58
CA VAL A 100 5.22 -7.24 6.30
C VAL A 100 4.92 -5.87 6.90
N GLY A 101 3.75 -5.32 6.59
CA GLY A 101 3.32 -4.03 7.13
C GLY A 101 2.92 -4.11 8.60
N GLY A 102 2.37 -5.26 9.02
CA GLY A 102 2.01 -5.53 10.40
C GLY A 102 3.21 -5.56 11.33
N LEU A 103 4.29 -6.27 10.94
CA LEU A 103 5.54 -6.34 11.68
C LEU A 103 6.17 -4.95 11.86
N ALA A 104 6.24 -4.16 10.78
CA ALA A 104 6.76 -2.80 10.83
C ALA A 104 5.92 -1.88 11.74
N GLU A 105 4.59 -2.00 11.70
CA GLU A 105 3.70 -1.24 12.59
C GLU A 105 3.87 -1.64 14.06
N LEU A 106 3.96 -2.94 14.36
CA LEU A 106 4.21 -3.45 15.71
C LEU A 106 5.59 -3.00 16.22
N GLY A 107 6.62 -3.09 15.38
CA GLY A 107 7.98 -2.64 15.69
C GLY A 107 8.05 -1.15 15.99
N SER A 108 7.43 -0.31 15.16
CA SER A 108 7.35 1.14 15.38
C SER A 108 6.67 1.49 16.70
N ARG A 109 5.68 0.72 17.15
CA ARG A 109 5.02 0.92 18.45
C ARG A 109 5.89 0.55 19.65
N MET A 110 6.81 -0.39 19.49
CA MET A 110 7.77 -0.76 20.54
C MET A 110 8.85 0.30 20.71
N LEU A 111 9.15 1.07 19.66
CA LEU A 111 10.13 2.15 19.69
C LEU A 111 9.56 3.44 20.29
N ASN A 112 10.46 4.20 20.93
CA ASN A 112 10.12 5.47 21.57
C ASN A 112 9.86 6.57 20.52
N ASP A 113 8.97 7.51 20.82
CA ASP A 113 8.54 8.57 19.89
C ASP A 113 9.69 9.48 19.44
N ARG A 114 10.77 9.60 20.24
CA ARG A 114 11.98 10.36 19.87
C ARG A 114 12.71 9.82 18.63
N TRP A 115 12.57 8.53 18.33
CA TRP A 115 13.21 7.90 17.18
C TRP A 115 12.29 7.85 15.95
N LYS A 116 11.08 8.41 16.05
CA LYS A 116 10.08 8.35 14.99
C LYS A 116 10.19 9.55 14.07
N ILE A 117 10.32 9.28 12.78
CA ILE A 117 10.36 10.28 11.72
C ILE A 117 8.97 10.38 11.08
N GLU A 118 8.46 11.59 10.91
CA GLU A 118 7.17 11.82 10.26
C GLU A 118 7.33 11.99 8.75
N PHE A 119 6.87 10.99 7.98
CA PHE A 119 6.94 10.98 6.51
C PHE A 119 5.64 11.49 5.84
N ARG A 120 4.73 12.09 6.60
CA ARG A 120 3.38 12.43 6.13
C ARG A 120 3.36 13.60 5.14
N SER A 121 4.34 14.49 5.22
CA SER A 121 4.50 15.63 4.30
C SER A 121 4.90 15.22 2.89
N LEU A 122 5.43 14.01 2.70
CA LEU A 122 5.90 13.54 1.40
C LEU A 122 4.73 13.15 0.48
N PRO A 123 4.88 13.33 -0.85
CA PRO A 123 3.87 12.97 -1.85
C PRO A 123 3.75 11.44 -2.01
N GLN A 124 3.05 10.81 -1.06
CA GLN A 124 2.90 9.36 -0.93
C GLN A 124 2.30 8.65 -2.15
N VAL A 125 1.38 9.30 -2.86
CA VAL A 125 0.71 8.73 -4.02
C VAL A 125 1.67 8.69 -5.20
N GLN A 126 2.36 9.78 -5.46
CA GLN A 126 3.28 9.94 -6.58
C GLN A 126 4.48 9.00 -6.43
N ILE A 127 5.09 8.94 -5.24
CA ILE A 127 6.23 8.04 -4.98
C ILE A 127 5.81 6.58 -5.15
N ARG A 128 4.64 6.17 -4.62
CA ARG A 128 4.16 4.79 -4.75
C ARG A 128 3.96 4.38 -6.19
N TYR A 129 3.28 5.21 -6.98
CA TYR A 129 2.99 4.85 -8.36
C TYR A 129 4.20 5.03 -9.28
N GLY A 130 5.13 5.95 -8.96
CA GLY A 130 6.43 6.03 -9.62
C GLY A 130 7.27 4.76 -9.38
N TYR A 131 7.32 4.29 -8.13
CA TYR A 131 7.96 3.03 -7.79
C TYR A 131 7.28 1.84 -8.49
N PHE A 132 5.95 1.80 -8.50
CA PHE A 132 5.19 0.76 -9.19
C PHE A 132 5.43 0.77 -10.71
N ALA A 133 5.52 1.96 -11.33
CA ALA A 133 5.84 2.09 -12.75
C ALA A 133 7.28 1.61 -13.05
N ALA A 134 8.25 1.96 -12.20
CA ALA A 134 9.62 1.45 -12.32
C ALA A 134 9.66 -0.08 -12.17
N TYR A 135 8.90 -0.63 -11.22
CA TYR A 135 8.76 -2.07 -11.00
C TYR A 135 8.14 -2.79 -12.21
N MET A 136 7.10 -2.21 -12.82
CA MET A 136 6.33 -2.84 -13.92
C MET A 136 6.89 -2.59 -15.33
N VAL A 137 7.67 -1.52 -15.53
CA VAL A 137 8.10 -1.11 -16.87
C VAL A 137 9.61 -1.02 -16.97
N LEU A 138 10.25 -0.25 -16.08
CA LEU A 138 11.68 0.02 -16.16
C LEU A 138 12.53 -1.24 -15.93
N MET A 139 12.22 -2.03 -14.90
CA MET A 139 12.98 -3.25 -14.59
C MET A 139 12.91 -4.29 -15.73
N PRO A 140 11.71 -4.69 -16.21
CA PRO A 140 11.57 -5.46 -17.45
C PRO A 140 12.36 -4.89 -18.63
N ALA A 141 12.22 -3.59 -18.92
CA ALA A 141 12.87 -2.97 -20.08
C ALA A 141 14.40 -3.03 -20.03
N LEU A 142 14.98 -3.04 -18.82
CA LEU A 142 16.43 -3.17 -18.61
C LEU A 142 16.91 -4.64 -18.55
N GLY A 143 16.00 -5.62 -18.69
CA GLY A 143 16.32 -7.04 -18.53
C GLY A 143 16.63 -7.43 -17.08
N ILE A 144 16.36 -6.56 -16.11
CA ILE A 144 16.61 -6.81 -14.69
C ILE A 144 15.34 -7.42 -14.08
N SER A 145 15.49 -8.50 -13.32
CA SER A 145 14.33 -9.09 -12.64
C SER A 145 13.69 -8.08 -11.69
N ALA A 146 12.37 -7.90 -11.82
CA ALA A 146 11.57 -7.06 -10.92
C ALA A 146 11.68 -7.52 -9.44
N CYS A 147 12.15 -8.75 -9.21
CA CYS A 147 12.47 -9.30 -7.89
C CYS A 147 13.56 -8.52 -7.14
N THR A 148 14.41 -7.74 -7.80
CA THR A 148 15.42 -6.91 -7.12
C THR A 148 14.80 -5.76 -6.30
N LEU A 149 13.73 -5.16 -6.83
CA LEU A 149 12.92 -4.13 -6.18
C LEU A 149 11.79 -4.74 -5.32
N CYS A 150 11.98 -5.97 -4.85
CA CYS A 150 10.94 -6.68 -4.15
C CYS A 150 10.99 -6.46 -2.64
N ASN A 151 10.19 -5.52 -2.16
CA ASN A 151 10.15 -5.19 -0.73
C ASN A 151 9.55 -6.28 0.18
N PHE A 152 8.73 -7.22 -0.32
CA PHE A 152 8.24 -8.29 0.57
C PHE A 152 9.19 -9.48 0.71
N ILE A 153 10.30 -9.54 -0.02
CA ILE A 153 11.26 -10.64 0.20
C ILE A 153 12.07 -10.41 1.49
N THR A 154 12.22 -9.14 1.89
CA THR A 154 13.03 -8.71 3.02
C THR A 154 12.60 -9.35 4.35
N VAL A 155 11.30 -9.35 4.67
CA VAL A 155 10.81 -9.87 5.96
C VAL A 155 10.90 -11.41 6.04
N PRO A 156 10.45 -12.19 5.03
CA PRO A 156 10.67 -13.63 5.01
C PRO A 156 12.16 -14.00 5.05
N ARG A 157 13.02 -13.34 4.26
CA ARG A 157 14.48 -13.61 4.26
C ARG A 157 15.14 -13.23 5.57
N LEU A 158 14.65 -12.19 6.25
CA LEU A 158 15.07 -11.84 7.60
C LEU A 158 14.78 -12.98 8.58
N ILE A 159 13.61 -13.60 8.47
CA ILE A 159 13.19 -14.68 9.37
C ILE A 159 13.92 -15.98 9.04
N GLU A 160 14.09 -16.32 7.75
CA GLU A 160 14.93 -17.43 7.31
C GLU A 160 16.37 -17.29 7.86
N ALA A 161 16.95 -16.09 7.80
CA ALA A 161 18.27 -15.85 8.36
C ALA A 161 18.30 -16.01 9.89
N MET A 162 17.26 -15.55 10.59
CA MET A 162 17.12 -15.76 12.04
C MET A 162 16.96 -17.24 12.40
N SER A 163 16.39 -18.04 11.51
CA SER A 163 16.26 -19.50 11.65
C SER A 163 17.53 -20.27 11.25
N GLY A 164 18.59 -19.59 10.79
CA GLY A 164 19.87 -20.20 10.43
C GLY A 164 19.99 -20.66 8.97
N GLU A 165 19.03 -20.30 8.10
CA GLU A 165 19.04 -20.69 6.70
C GLU A 165 20.09 -19.89 5.91
N TYR A 166 20.99 -20.58 5.19
CA TYR A 166 22.11 -19.94 4.49
C TYR A 166 21.65 -18.89 3.46
N ARG A 167 20.52 -19.14 2.78
CA ARG A 167 19.98 -18.26 1.73
C ARG A 167 19.46 -16.94 2.28
N GLY A 168 18.88 -16.96 3.48
CA GLY A 168 18.45 -15.76 4.18
C GLY A 168 19.66 -14.89 4.54
N ILE A 169 20.70 -15.52 5.07
CA ILE A 169 21.95 -14.84 5.46
C ILE A 169 22.64 -14.21 4.24
N VAL A 170 22.80 -14.96 3.14
CA VAL A 170 23.39 -14.45 1.89
C VAL A 170 22.59 -13.27 1.35
N TYR A 171 21.25 -13.35 1.37
CA TYR A 171 20.41 -12.24 0.93
C TYR A 171 20.62 -11.00 1.79
N ILE A 172 20.58 -11.11 3.12
CA ILE A 172 20.73 -9.97 4.04
C ILE A 172 22.09 -9.30 3.92
N LEU A 173 23.15 -10.08 3.69
CA LEU A 173 24.51 -9.57 3.49
C LEU A 173 24.75 -9.01 2.09
N SER A 174 23.90 -9.34 1.11
CA SER A 174 23.97 -8.74 -0.23
C SER A 174 23.66 -7.25 -0.19
N THR A 175 24.20 -6.49 -1.15
CA THR A 175 23.91 -5.05 -1.29
C THR A 175 22.41 -4.77 -1.40
N VAL A 176 21.67 -5.61 -2.13
CA VAL A 176 20.22 -5.49 -2.31
C VAL A 176 19.49 -5.74 -0.99
N GLY A 177 19.89 -6.76 -0.24
CA GLY A 177 19.31 -7.06 1.06
C GLY A 177 19.57 -5.97 2.09
N LEU A 178 20.81 -5.45 2.17
CA LEU A 178 21.15 -4.34 3.06
C LEU A 178 20.33 -3.08 2.76
N VAL A 179 20.17 -2.72 1.48
CA VAL A 179 19.35 -1.56 1.08
C VAL A 179 17.88 -1.79 1.45
N ASN A 180 17.31 -2.94 1.10
CA ASN A 180 15.90 -3.24 1.38
C ASN A 180 15.62 -3.36 2.88
N LEU A 181 16.55 -3.93 3.65
CA LEU A 181 16.47 -4.02 5.10
C LEU A 181 16.58 -2.63 5.73
N GLY A 182 17.54 -1.81 5.28
CA GLY A 182 17.68 -0.42 5.70
C GLY A 182 16.40 0.38 5.44
N LEU A 183 15.79 0.24 4.25
CA LEU A 183 14.51 0.87 3.91
C LEU A 183 13.35 0.35 4.77
N LEU A 184 13.31 -0.95 5.09
CA LEU A 184 12.32 -1.53 6.00
C LEU A 184 12.46 -0.96 7.41
N PHE A 185 13.67 -0.80 7.93
CA PHE A 185 13.89 -0.18 9.24
C PHE A 185 13.55 1.31 9.22
N LEU A 186 14.04 2.06 8.23
CA LEU A 186 13.85 3.51 8.13
C LEU A 186 12.38 3.89 7.92
N LEU A 187 11.72 3.26 6.94
CA LEU A 187 10.32 3.57 6.56
C LEU A 187 9.29 2.67 7.28
N GLY A 188 9.74 1.63 7.97
CA GLY A 188 8.89 0.78 8.80
C GLY A 188 9.07 1.13 10.27
N PHE A 189 10.10 0.57 10.91
CA PHE A 189 10.29 0.67 12.35
C PHE A 189 10.45 2.13 12.85
N PHE A 190 11.28 2.93 12.18
CA PHE A 190 11.51 4.34 12.54
C PHE A 190 10.47 5.31 11.96
N ALA A 191 9.57 4.84 11.11
CA ALA A 191 8.50 5.69 10.62
C ALA A 191 7.41 5.89 11.68
N SER A 192 6.88 7.10 11.75
CA SER A 192 5.67 7.39 12.52
C SER A 192 4.53 6.43 12.10
N LYS A 193 3.98 5.69 13.07
CA LYS A 193 2.93 4.66 12.91
C LYS A 193 3.31 3.41 12.09
N GLY A 194 4.55 3.32 11.59
CA GLY A 194 5.15 2.13 11.00
C GLY A 194 4.59 1.61 9.67
N ARG A 195 3.90 2.46 8.90
CA ARG A 195 3.29 2.07 7.61
C ARG A 195 3.89 2.77 6.39
N ALA A 196 4.92 3.62 6.56
CA ALA A 196 5.51 4.38 5.46
C ALA A 196 6.16 3.47 4.40
N TYR A 197 6.79 2.37 4.80
CA TYR A 197 7.38 1.40 3.87
C TYR A 197 6.35 0.84 2.87
N CYS A 198 5.23 0.34 3.38
CA CYS A 198 4.13 -0.15 2.54
C CYS A 198 3.44 0.97 1.77
N GLN A 199 3.53 2.20 2.26
CA GLN A 199 2.91 3.35 1.62
C GLN A 199 3.71 3.87 0.42
N PHE A 200 5.04 3.74 0.42
CA PHE A 200 5.90 4.27 -0.63
C PHE A 200 6.41 3.20 -1.60
N LEU A 201 6.73 2.00 -1.11
CA LEU A 201 7.56 1.05 -1.84
C LEU A 201 6.88 -0.30 -2.11
N CYS A 202 5.60 -0.43 -1.79
CA CYS A 202 4.88 -1.70 -1.92
C CYS A 202 4.12 -1.79 -3.26
N PRO A 203 4.53 -2.66 -4.21
CA PRO A 203 3.85 -2.80 -5.49
C PRO A 203 2.45 -3.41 -5.34
N ILE A 204 2.27 -4.40 -4.45
CA ILE A 204 0.95 -4.98 -4.12
C ILE A 204 0.03 -3.89 -3.54
N GLY A 205 0.54 -3.04 -2.66
CA GLY A 205 -0.21 -1.92 -2.08
C GLY A 205 -0.57 -0.83 -3.09
N ALA A 206 0.19 -0.72 -4.18
CA ALA A 206 -0.12 0.14 -5.32
C ALA A 206 -1.28 -0.45 -6.14
N ALA A 207 -1.20 -1.73 -6.50
CA ALA A 207 -2.27 -2.45 -7.18
C ALA A 207 -3.58 -2.44 -6.36
N ASP A 208 -3.51 -2.82 -5.08
CA ASP A 208 -4.63 -2.75 -4.14
C ASP A 208 -5.19 -1.31 -4.05
N GLY A 209 -4.32 -0.30 -4.08
CA GLY A 209 -4.71 1.11 -4.02
C GLY A 209 -5.57 1.52 -5.22
N LEU A 210 -5.23 1.03 -6.41
CA LEU A 210 -6.00 1.24 -7.63
C LEU A 210 -7.34 0.51 -7.57
N VAL A 211 -7.33 -0.76 -7.16
CA VAL A 211 -8.56 -1.56 -7.00
C VAL A 211 -9.47 -0.96 -5.93
N ASN A 212 -8.91 -0.41 -4.85
CA ASN A 212 -9.68 0.27 -3.81
C ASN A 212 -10.34 1.56 -4.31
N LYS A 213 -9.62 2.35 -5.15
CA LYS A 213 -10.19 3.52 -5.83
C LYS A 213 -11.27 3.11 -6.82
N LEU A 214 -11.04 2.06 -7.61
CA LEU A 214 -12.01 1.55 -8.57
C LEU A 214 -13.28 1.08 -7.85
N GLY A 215 -13.13 0.25 -6.82
CA GLY A 215 -14.23 -0.23 -5.99
C GLY A 215 -15.00 0.90 -5.30
N SER A 216 -14.35 2.02 -4.98
CA SER A 216 -15.03 3.17 -4.36
C SER A 216 -16.07 3.85 -5.26
N ARG A 217 -16.01 3.64 -6.58
CA ARG A 217 -17.03 4.12 -7.53
C ARG A 217 -18.34 3.35 -7.40
N PHE A 218 -18.30 2.12 -6.90
CA PHE A 218 -19.48 1.28 -6.75
C PHE A 218 -20.11 1.46 -5.36
N ARG A 219 -21.44 1.64 -5.33
CA ARG A 219 -22.19 1.89 -4.08
C ARG A 219 -22.29 0.66 -3.17
N TRP A 220 -22.21 -0.55 -3.72
CA TRP A 220 -22.27 -1.78 -2.92
C TRP A 220 -20.94 -2.15 -2.23
N ALA A 221 -19.83 -1.50 -2.58
CA ALA A 221 -18.54 -1.78 -1.96
C ALA A 221 -18.39 -1.04 -0.63
N ARG A 222 -17.92 -1.73 0.40
CA ARG A 222 -17.66 -1.14 1.72
C ARG A 222 -16.36 -0.35 1.70
N ARG A 223 -16.43 0.92 2.10
CA ARG A 223 -15.28 1.84 2.17
C ARG A 223 -15.45 2.77 3.36
N ILE A 224 -14.38 3.46 3.70
CA ILE A 224 -14.44 4.57 4.64
C ILE A 224 -15.15 5.74 3.94
N ARG A 225 -16.35 6.04 4.41
CA ARG A 225 -17.19 7.14 3.94
C ARG A 225 -17.40 8.15 5.06
N VAL A 226 -17.67 9.39 4.68
CA VAL A 226 -17.85 10.52 5.60
C VAL A 226 -19.23 11.10 5.38
N GLU A 227 -19.97 11.30 6.47
CA GLU A 227 -21.23 12.02 6.50
C GLU A 227 -20.97 13.46 6.94
N LYS A 228 -21.26 14.42 6.06
CA LYS A 228 -20.88 15.82 6.26
C LYS A 228 -21.69 16.47 7.37
N GLU A 229 -22.98 16.13 7.46
CA GLU A 229 -23.93 16.71 8.41
C GLU A 229 -23.59 16.37 9.86
N ARG A 230 -23.06 15.16 10.11
CA ARG A 230 -22.59 14.75 11.45
C ARG A 230 -21.19 15.26 11.77
N CYS A 231 -20.44 15.76 10.78
CA CYS A 231 -19.06 16.15 10.97
C CYS A 231 -18.94 17.54 11.61
N THR A 232 -18.19 17.62 12.71
CA THR A 232 -17.90 18.90 13.40
C THR A 232 -16.58 19.55 12.98
N GLY A 233 -15.81 18.91 12.09
CA GLY A 233 -14.53 19.43 11.62
C GLY A 233 -13.38 19.43 12.63
N CYS A 234 -13.45 18.62 13.69
CA CYS A 234 -12.46 18.59 14.78
C CYS A 234 -11.05 18.08 14.40
N ASN A 235 -10.83 17.61 13.18
CA ASN A 235 -9.54 17.15 12.64
C ASN A 235 -8.88 15.97 13.39
N ILE A 236 -9.59 15.28 14.30
CA ILE A 236 -9.04 14.14 15.06
C ILE A 236 -8.81 12.94 14.12
N CYS A 237 -9.73 12.67 13.20
CA CYS A 237 -9.62 11.58 12.24
C CYS A 237 -8.40 11.70 11.34
N ALA A 238 -8.08 12.92 10.85
CA ALA A 238 -6.91 13.11 10.02
C ALA A 238 -5.64 12.93 10.84
N ARG A 239 -5.53 13.50 12.04
CA ARG A 239 -4.36 13.31 12.92
C ARG A 239 -4.09 11.83 13.23
N ASN A 240 -5.13 11.04 13.50
CA ASN A 240 -4.98 9.63 13.84
C ASN A 240 -4.79 8.70 12.63
N CYS A 241 -5.13 9.14 11.40
CA CYS A 241 -4.95 8.32 10.19
C CYS A 241 -3.52 7.78 10.04
N MET A 242 -3.39 6.46 9.87
CA MET A 242 -2.08 5.77 9.83
C MET A 242 -1.29 6.00 8.55
N CYS A 243 -1.99 6.16 7.44
CA CYS A 243 -1.44 6.27 6.09
C CYS A 243 -1.59 7.67 5.50
N GLY A 244 -1.86 8.67 6.34
CA GLY A 244 -2.02 10.06 5.90
C GLY A 244 -3.14 10.30 4.87
N ALA A 245 -4.07 9.36 4.71
CA ALA A 245 -5.04 9.36 3.60
C ALA A 245 -6.17 10.39 3.71
N ILE A 246 -6.31 11.08 4.85
CA ILE A 246 -7.37 12.04 5.11
C ILE A 246 -6.80 13.46 5.06
N LYS A 247 -7.39 14.30 4.21
CA LYS A 247 -7.15 15.75 4.14
C LYS A 247 -8.40 16.49 4.61
N MET A 248 -8.25 17.61 5.30
CA MET A 248 -9.39 18.46 5.68
C MET A 248 -9.60 19.51 4.59
N VAL A 249 -10.79 19.54 3.97
CA VAL A 249 -11.19 20.55 2.98
C VAL A 249 -12.50 21.14 3.47
N ASN A 250 -12.59 22.47 3.59
CA ASN A 250 -13.79 23.16 4.12
C ASN A 250 -14.29 22.61 5.46
N ARG A 251 -13.36 22.27 6.38
CA ARG A 251 -13.62 21.62 7.67
C ARG A 251 -14.29 20.23 7.58
N VAL A 252 -14.35 19.62 6.40
CA VAL A 252 -14.83 18.25 6.19
C VAL A 252 -13.64 17.33 5.82
N PRO A 253 -13.55 16.12 6.38
CA PRO A 253 -12.50 15.18 6.02
C PRO A 253 -12.78 14.53 4.66
N VAL A 254 -11.84 14.67 3.73
CA VAL A 254 -11.82 14.02 2.42
C VAL A 254 -10.84 12.84 2.47
N VAL A 255 -11.34 11.65 2.17
CA VAL A 255 -10.58 10.39 2.25
C VAL A 255 -10.08 9.98 0.87
N SER A 256 -8.76 9.98 0.67
CA SER A 256 -8.13 9.46 -0.54
C SER A 256 -8.16 7.93 -0.55
N GLN A 257 -9.00 7.35 -1.40
CA GLN A 257 -9.17 5.90 -1.49
C GLN A 257 -7.93 5.18 -2.05
N THR A 258 -7.06 5.86 -2.81
CA THR A 258 -5.77 5.27 -3.23
C THR A 258 -4.78 5.11 -2.09
N SER A 259 -4.94 5.91 -1.03
CA SER A 259 -4.05 5.97 0.13
C SER A 259 -4.61 5.30 1.38
N CYS A 260 -5.93 5.20 1.51
CA CYS A 260 -6.61 4.60 2.67
C CYS A 260 -6.41 3.07 2.76
N MET A 261 -5.83 2.59 3.85
CA MET A 261 -5.60 1.16 4.11
C MET A 261 -6.76 0.45 4.82
N SER A 262 -7.92 1.10 4.98
CA SER A 262 -9.08 0.57 5.71
C SER A 262 -8.75 0.00 7.10
N CYS A 263 -7.90 0.66 7.89
CA CYS A 263 -7.52 0.20 9.25
C CYS A 263 -8.48 0.61 10.38
N HIS A 264 -9.53 1.37 10.03
CA HIS A 264 -10.63 1.80 10.90
C HIS A 264 -10.25 2.69 12.10
N GLU A 265 -8.98 3.07 12.25
CA GLU A 265 -8.53 4.00 13.30
C GLU A 265 -9.31 5.33 13.28
N CYS A 266 -9.63 5.86 12.09
CA CYS A 266 -10.42 7.08 11.96
C CYS A 266 -11.90 6.92 12.37
N VAL A 267 -12.44 5.70 12.28
CA VAL A 267 -13.82 5.36 12.69
C VAL A 267 -13.86 5.26 14.22
N ASP A 268 -12.87 4.60 14.82
CA ASP A 268 -12.83 4.35 16.26
C ASP A 268 -12.73 5.64 17.08
N VAL A 269 -11.95 6.62 16.60
CA VAL A 269 -11.73 7.90 17.29
C VAL A 269 -12.82 8.94 17.03
N CYS A 270 -13.74 8.69 16.08
CA CYS A 270 -14.79 9.65 15.74
C CYS A 270 -15.93 9.59 16.78
N ALA A 271 -15.97 10.56 17.70
CA ALA A 271 -17.04 10.64 18.71
C ALA A 271 -18.45 10.89 18.12
N TRP A 272 -18.52 11.42 16.90
CA TRP A 272 -19.78 11.79 16.23
C TRP A 272 -20.27 10.72 15.26
N ASN A 273 -19.55 9.60 15.10
CA ASN A 273 -19.81 8.58 14.07
C ASN A 273 -19.97 9.17 12.66
N ALA A 274 -19.33 10.31 12.37
CA ALA A 274 -19.38 10.96 11.07
C ALA A 274 -18.52 10.26 10.01
N ILE A 275 -17.66 9.32 10.41
CA ILE A 275 -16.84 8.50 9.53
C ILE A 275 -17.13 7.05 9.85
N GLU A 276 -17.49 6.26 8.84
CA GLU A 276 -17.80 4.84 9.02
C GLU A 276 -17.29 4.00 7.83
N TRP A 277 -17.00 2.73 8.10
CA TRP A 277 -16.75 1.72 7.08
C TRP A 277 -18.07 1.06 6.65
N THR A 278 -18.63 1.50 5.52
CA THR A 278 -19.97 1.08 5.08
C THR A 278 -20.13 1.10 3.56
N THR A 279 -21.16 0.39 3.05
CA THR A 279 -21.59 0.43 1.65
C THR A 279 -22.38 1.71 1.34
N GLY A 280 -23.35 2.04 2.20
CA GLY A 280 -24.19 3.25 2.20
C GLY A 280 -24.42 3.79 3.62
N PRO A 281 -25.20 4.86 3.86
CA PRO A 281 -25.31 5.43 5.20
C PRO A 281 -26.16 4.45 6.01
N ARG A 282 -25.57 3.82 7.02
CA ARG A 282 -26.36 3.08 8.00
C ARG A 282 -26.60 4.05 9.14
N ASP A 283 -27.86 4.28 9.47
CA ASP A 283 -28.19 5.18 10.56
C ASP A 283 -27.83 4.51 11.89
N LYS A 284 -26.59 4.72 12.34
CA LYS A 284 -26.16 4.36 13.69
C LYS A 284 -26.27 5.58 14.57
N LYS A 285 -26.92 5.45 15.71
CA LYS A 285 -26.96 6.51 16.73
C LYS A 285 -25.52 6.94 17.08
N PRO A 286 -25.18 8.24 17.00
CA PRO A 286 -23.83 8.72 17.30
C PRO A 286 -23.53 8.60 18.80
N LYS A 287 -22.26 8.38 19.18
CA LYS A 287 -21.84 8.30 20.61
C LYS A 287 -22.02 9.62 21.36
N LYS A 288 -22.07 10.74 20.63
CA LYS A 288 -22.43 12.08 21.13
C LYS A 288 -23.40 12.74 20.16
N ILE A 289 -24.45 13.36 20.68
CA ILE A 289 -25.43 14.15 19.91
C ILE A 289 -25.22 15.62 20.25
N LYS A 290 -25.18 16.49 19.23
CA LYS A 290 -25.09 17.94 19.45
C LYS A 290 -26.44 18.43 19.97
N LYS A 291 -26.45 19.19 21.07
CA LYS A 291 -27.68 19.76 21.64
C LYS A 291 -28.37 20.64 20.57
N GLY A 292 -29.62 20.33 20.24
CA GLY A 292 -30.43 21.09 19.27
C GLY A 292 -30.25 20.70 17.78
N VAL A 293 -29.70 19.53 17.46
CA VAL A 293 -29.66 19.02 16.08
C VAL A 293 -30.55 17.79 15.96
N GLU A 294 -31.67 17.92 15.24
CA GLU A 294 -32.49 16.78 14.83
C GLU A 294 -31.77 16.01 13.71
N ILE A 295 -31.65 14.70 13.88
CA ILE A 295 -31.05 13.82 12.88
C ILE A 295 -32.18 13.47 11.91
N PHE A 296 -32.27 14.18 10.79
CA PHE A 296 -33.21 13.84 9.72
C PHE A 296 -32.74 12.55 9.01
N PRO A 297 -33.59 11.53 8.86
CA PRO A 297 -33.27 10.38 8.02
C PRO A 297 -33.50 10.78 6.55
N GLU A 298 -32.40 11.07 5.85
CA GLU A 298 -32.05 10.60 4.50
C GLU A 298 -30.99 11.54 3.88
N PRO A 299 -29.70 11.16 3.83
CA PRO A 299 -28.71 11.98 3.14
C PRO A 299 -28.79 11.77 1.61
N ALA A 300 -29.11 12.85 0.90
CA ALA A 300 -28.89 12.97 -0.54
C ALA A 300 -27.38 12.90 -0.84
N TRP A 301 -26.96 11.94 -1.67
CA TRP A 301 -25.56 11.66 -1.91
C TRP A 301 -24.91 12.62 -2.92
N GLN A 302 -23.78 13.21 -2.55
CA GLN A 302 -22.76 13.69 -3.49
C GLN A 302 -21.37 13.25 -3.03
N LEU A 303 -20.69 12.47 -3.87
CA LEU A 303 -19.23 12.27 -3.84
C LEU A 303 -18.62 13.63 -4.12
N LEU A 304 -18.18 14.39 -3.11
CA LEU A 304 -17.41 15.60 -3.39
C LEU A 304 -16.00 15.19 -3.79
N SER A 305 -15.72 15.23 -5.08
CA SER A 305 -14.37 15.27 -5.60
C SER A 305 -13.69 16.60 -5.22
N GLU A 306 -12.36 16.61 -5.15
CA GLU A 306 -11.56 17.84 -4.97
C GLU A 306 -11.88 18.84 -6.11
N GLU A 307 -12.27 18.34 -7.29
CA GLU A 307 -12.68 19.09 -8.49
C GLU A 307 -14.05 19.79 -8.32
N GLU A 308 -15.02 19.19 -7.62
CA GLU A 308 -16.34 19.81 -7.37
C GLU A 308 -16.32 20.86 -6.25
N MET A 309 -15.39 20.76 -5.29
CA MET A 309 -15.28 21.70 -4.17
C MET A 309 -14.47 22.96 -4.49
N LEU A 310 -13.51 22.88 -5.42
CA LEU A 310 -12.60 23.98 -5.75
C LEU A 310 -13.09 24.84 -6.93
N GLY A 311 -14.13 24.41 -7.64
CA GLY A 311 -14.40 24.92 -8.98
C GLY A 311 -13.25 24.55 -9.93
N ASN A 312 -13.51 24.49 -11.23
CA ASN A 312 -12.49 24.14 -12.20
C ASN A 312 -11.30 25.13 -12.12
N PRO A 313 -10.09 24.74 -11.66
CA PRO A 313 -8.96 25.66 -11.53
C PRO A 313 -8.44 26.13 -12.89
N LEU A 314 -8.94 25.53 -13.98
CA LEU A 314 -8.50 25.79 -15.35
C LEU A 314 -9.02 27.11 -15.95
N ASN A 315 -9.93 27.83 -15.27
CA ASN A 315 -10.43 29.10 -15.78
C ASN A 315 -9.62 30.33 -15.34
N GLY A 316 -8.63 30.19 -14.44
CA GLY A 316 -7.95 31.34 -13.85
C GLY A 316 -6.42 31.32 -13.82
N ALA A 317 -5.77 30.17 -14.09
CA ALA A 317 -4.31 30.10 -14.09
C ALA A 317 -3.81 29.62 -15.44
N ALA A 318 -3.01 30.46 -16.10
CA ALA A 318 -2.22 30.13 -17.28
C ALA A 318 -1.18 29.05 -16.92
N VAL A 319 -1.63 27.81 -16.76
CA VAL A 319 -0.75 26.66 -16.58
C VAL A 319 -0.25 26.26 -17.96
N ALA A 320 1.03 26.53 -18.21
CA ALA A 320 1.74 26.02 -19.36
C ALA A 320 1.48 24.51 -19.47
N ARG A 321 0.68 24.10 -20.47
CA ARG A 321 0.42 22.69 -20.78
C ARG A 321 1.73 22.05 -21.23
N ILE A 322 2.52 21.56 -20.30
CA ILE A 322 3.54 20.56 -20.62
C ILE A 322 2.76 19.29 -20.97
N ARG A 323 2.58 19.05 -22.28
CA ARG A 323 2.02 17.78 -22.76
C ARG A 323 2.97 16.68 -22.29
N VAL A 324 2.57 15.96 -21.24
CA VAL A 324 3.27 14.76 -20.74
C VAL A 324 3.57 13.78 -21.89
N GLY A 325 2.70 13.73 -22.90
CA GLY A 325 2.95 12.98 -24.14
C GLY A 325 4.21 13.40 -24.92
N ARG A 326 4.61 14.69 -24.93
CA ARG A 326 5.87 15.13 -25.56
C ARG A 326 7.10 14.72 -24.75
N LEU A 327 6.99 14.69 -23.42
CA LEU A 327 8.11 14.33 -22.54
C LEU A 327 8.33 12.81 -22.54
N VAL A 328 7.24 12.04 -22.55
CA VAL A 328 7.26 10.58 -22.74
C VAL A 328 7.72 10.22 -24.14
N ASN A 329 7.19 10.87 -25.19
CA ASN A 329 7.68 10.63 -26.56
C ASN A 329 9.14 11.06 -26.71
N GLY A 330 9.58 12.14 -26.06
CA GLY A 330 10.98 12.58 -26.08
C GLY A 330 11.93 11.58 -25.41
N LEU A 331 11.51 10.98 -24.29
CA LEU A 331 12.28 9.93 -23.60
C LEU A 331 12.31 8.61 -24.37
N ILE A 332 11.22 8.26 -25.07
CA ILE A 332 11.17 7.08 -25.93
C ILE A 332 12.03 7.31 -27.19
N PHE A 333 11.98 8.52 -27.76
CA PHE A 333 12.75 8.84 -28.96
C PHE A 333 14.25 8.89 -28.67
N SER A 334 14.66 9.44 -27.51
CA SER A 334 16.06 9.47 -27.11
C SER A 334 16.61 8.08 -26.77
N SER A 335 15.81 7.20 -26.17
CA SER A 335 16.22 5.82 -25.89
C SER A 335 16.34 4.97 -27.15
N VAL A 336 15.43 5.16 -28.13
CA VAL A 336 15.52 4.49 -29.45
C VAL A 336 16.73 4.98 -30.25
N ILE A 337 17.03 6.28 -30.24
CA ILE A 337 18.24 6.81 -30.90
C ILE A 337 19.52 6.28 -30.24
N ALA A 338 19.57 6.25 -28.91
CA ALA A 338 20.71 5.69 -28.19
C ALA A 338 20.93 4.20 -28.51
N TYR A 339 19.84 3.44 -28.65
CA TYR A 339 19.88 2.02 -29.03
C TYR A 339 20.36 1.81 -30.48
N ILE A 340 19.88 2.63 -31.42
CA ILE A 340 20.32 2.58 -32.83
C ILE A 340 21.79 3.01 -32.95
N ALA A 341 22.22 4.03 -32.22
CA ALA A 341 23.61 4.48 -32.20
C ALA A 341 24.55 3.40 -31.64
N TYR A 342 24.15 2.75 -30.54
CA TYR A 342 24.89 1.64 -29.94
C TYR A 342 25.06 0.46 -30.92
N TYR A 343 23.98 0.06 -31.60
CA TYR A 343 24.04 -1.02 -32.60
C TYR A 343 24.86 -0.65 -33.85
N SER A 344 24.82 0.61 -34.27
CA SER A 344 25.60 1.09 -35.41
C SER A 344 27.10 1.12 -35.11
N ILE A 345 27.48 1.47 -33.87
CA ILE A 345 28.87 1.42 -33.39
C ILE A 345 29.36 -0.03 -33.31
N LEU A 346 28.54 -0.96 -32.81
CA LEU A 346 28.85 -2.39 -32.78
C LEU A 346 29.06 -3.00 -34.17
N LYS A 347 28.34 -2.50 -35.18
CA LYS A 347 28.44 -2.97 -36.57
C LYS A 347 29.63 -2.37 -37.34
N LEU A 348 30.26 -1.32 -36.81
CA LEU A 348 31.49 -0.72 -37.34
C LEU A 348 32.75 -1.27 -36.64
N ALA A 349 32.58 -1.96 -35.51
CA ALA A 349 33.66 -2.50 -34.69
C ALA A 349 33.94 -4.01 -34.91
N GLY A 350 33.20 -4.65 -35.83
CA GLY A 350 33.47 -5.99 -36.35
C GLY A 350 33.48 -5.94 -37.86
#